data_AF-A0A7C4HCJ0-F1
#
_entry.id   AF-A0A7C4HCJ0-F1
#
_cell.length_a   1.000
_cell.length_b   1.000
_cell.length_c   1.000
_cell.angle_alpha   90.00
_cell.angle_beta   90.00
_cell.angle_gamma   90.00
#
_symmetry.space_group_name_H-M   'P 1'
#
loop_
_entity.id
_entity.type
_entity.pdbx_description
1 polymer ?
#
loop_
_entity_poly.entity_id
_entity_poly.type
_entity_poly.pdbx_seq_one_letter_code
_entity_poly.pdbx_strand_id
1 'polypeptide(L)'
;MREDVALLRERALRAFELAKKAFEDENYDWAVFLLEQACQLLLNHLLASKIGYFSRTHSLDRLLDEAAEVFREVSGFRERFRDKLGVLEDAY
;
A
#
# COMPACT_ATOMS: atom_id res chain seq x y z
N MET A 1 7.40 13.79 13.24
CA MET A 1 8.18 12.81 12.45
C MET A 1 7.96 11.36 12.88
N ARG A 2 8.21 10.94 14.14
CA ARG A 2 7.89 9.55 14.59
C ARG A 2 6.39 9.31 14.81
N GLU A 3 5.66 10.29 15.33
CA GLU A 3 4.21 10.21 15.52
C GLU A 3 3.46 10.09 14.18
N ASP A 4 3.96 10.77 13.14
CA ASP A 4 3.40 10.68 11.77
C ASP A 4 3.55 9.28 11.17
N VAL A 5 4.65 8.59 11.47
CA VAL A 5 4.93 7.25 10.94
C VAL A 5 4.06 6.17 11.61
N ALA A 6 3.82 6.27 12.91
CA ALA A 6 2.91 5.35 13.60
C ALA A 6 1.46 5.49 13.08
N LEU A 7 1.05 6.73 12.79
CA LEU A 7 -0.26 7.03 12.24
C LEU A 7 -0.49 6.45 10.83
N LEU A 8 0.56 6.37 10.00
CA LEU A 8 0.48 5.71 8.68
C LEU A 8 0.08 4.24 8.83
N ARG A 9 0.69 3.51 9.77
CA ARG A 9 0.36 2.11 10.01
C ARG A 9 -1.08 1.94 10.52
N GLU A 10 -1.51 2.78 11.46
CA GLU A 10 -2.89 2.72 11.97
C GLU A 10 -3.90 2.95 10.84
N ARG A 11 -3.66 3.96 10.00
CA ARG A 11 -4.52 4.27 8.85
C ARG A 11 -4.51 3.16 7.81
N ALA A 12 -3.35 2.54 7.55
CA ALA A 12 -3.24 1.40 6.64
C ALA A 12 -4.12 0.22 7.11
N LEU A 13 -4.01 -0.14 8.39
CA LEU A 13 -4.82 -1.22 8.97
C LEU A 13 -6.32 -0.89 8.96
N ARG A 14 -6.68 0.37 9.24
CA ARG A 14 -8.07 0.82 9.16
C ARG A 14 -8.61 0.76 7.73
N ALA A 15 -7.84 1.21 6.74
CA ALA A 15 -8.21 1.13 5.33
C ALA A 15 -8.40 -0.32 4.89
N PHE A 16 -7.53 -1.24 5.33
CA PHE A 16 -7.67 -2.66 5.05
C PHE A 16 -8.94 -3.29 5.64
N GLU A 17 -9.28 -2.99 6.89
CA GLU A 17 -10.54 -3.49 7.47
C GLU A 17 -11.77 -2.88 6.78
N LEU A 18 -11.70 -1.65 6.30
CA LEU A 18 -12.76 -1.05 5.49
C LEU A 18 -12.85 -1.70 4.11
N ALA A 19 -11.72 -2.03 3.48
CA ALA A 19 -11.69 -2.74 2.21
C ALA A 19 -12.39 -4.11 2.31
N LYS A 20 -12.14 -4.84 3.40
CA LYS A 20 -12.80 -6.12 3.67
C LYS A 20 -14.32 -5.96 3.82
N LYS A 21 -14.79 -4.96 4.57
CA LYS A 21 -16.22 -4.69 4.71
C LYS A 21 -16.86 -4.30 3.38
N ALA A 22 -16.21 -3.43 2.61
CA ALA A 22 -16.70 -3.06 1.29
C ALA A 22 -16.79 -4.28 0.36
N PHE A 23 -15.84 -5.21 0.44
CA PHE A 23 -15.90 -6.46 -0.30
C PHE A 23 -17.06 -7.37 0.15
N GLU A 24 -17.29 -7.51 1.46
CA GLU A 24 -18.41 -8.26 2.04
C GLU A 24 -19.77 -7.65 1.64
N ASP A 25 -19.85 -6.32 1.53
CA ASP A 25 -21.03 -5.56 1.10
C ASP A 25 -21.18 -5.49 -0.44
N GLU A 26 -20.40 -6.28 -1.19
CA GLU A 26 -20.38 -6.32 -2.67
C GLU A 26 -20.03 -4.97 -3.35
N ASN A 27 -19.46 -4.04 -2.59
CA ASN A 27 -19.03 -2.73 -3.05
C ASN A 27 -17.56 -2.80 -3.54
N TYR A 28 -17.36 -3.46 -4.68
CA TYR A 28 -16.03 -3.85 -5.16
C TYR A 28 -15.13 -2.67 -5.55
N ASP A 29 -15.68 -1.61 -6.15
CA ASP A 29 -14.90 -0.41 -6.51
C ASP A 29 -14.27 0.23 -5.26
N TRP A 30 -15.07 0.37 -4.20
CA TRP A 30 -14.57 0.87 -2.91
C TRP A 30 -13.63 -0.11 -2.23
N ALA A 31 -13.87 -1.42 -2.34
CA ALA A 31 -12.98 -2.43 -1.78
C ALA A 31 -11.58 -2.35 -2.39
N VAL A 32 -11.49 -2.23 -3.72
CA VAL A 32 -10.23 -2.11 -4.45
C VAL A 32 -9.53 -0.80 -4.11
N PHE A 33 -10.24 0.33 -4.16
CA PHE A 33 -9.70 1.63 -3.77
C PHE A 33 -9.11 1.62 -2.35
N LEU A 34 -9.87 1.11 -1.37
CA LEU A 34 -9.42 1.05 0.03
C LEU A 34 -8.23 0.10 0.22
N LEU A 35 -8.17 -0.99 -0.55
CA LEU A 35 -7.04 -1.92 -0.52
C LEU A 35 -5.78 -1.27 -1.07
N GLU A 36 -5.88 -0.53 -2.18
CA GLU A 36 -4.76 0.24 -2.72
C GLU A 36 -4.25 1.28 -1.70
N GLN A 37 -5.15 2.04 -1.09
CA GLN A 37 -4.80 3.01 -0.05
C GLN A 37 -4.11 2.34 1.16
N ALA A 38 -4.57 1.15 1.56
CA ALA A 38 -3.94 0.38 2.61
C ALA A 38 -2.49 -0.01 2.25
N CYS A 39 -2.27 -0.49 1.02
CA CYS A 39 -0.94 -0.84 0.50
C CYS A 39 -0.02 0.38 0.48
N GLN A 40 -0.47 1.52 -0.08
CA GLN A 40 0.32 2.74 -0.16
C GLN A 40 0.74 3.24 1.24
N LEU A 41 -0.20 3.31 2.18
CA LEU A 41 0.09 3.76 3.55
C LEU A 41 1.07 2.82 4.28
N LEU A 42 0.96 1.51 4.05
CA LEU A 42 1.86 0.54 4.67
C LEU A 42 3.28 0.63 4.10
N LEU A 43 3.43 0.79 2.79
CA LEU A 43 4.75 0.97 2.15
C LEU A 43 5.39 2.29 2.60
N ASN A 44 4.62 3.37 2.67
CA ASN A 44 5.09 4.65 3.22
C ASN A 44 5.55 4.51 4.68
N HIS A 45 4.80 3.77 5.49
CA HIS A 45 5.21 3.47 6.86
C HIS A 45 6.53 2.70 6.92
N LEU A 46 6.70 1.67 6.08
CA LEU A 46 7.92 0.85 6.03
C LEU A 46 9.14 1.69 5.61
N LEU A 47 9.04 2.42 4.51
CA LEU A 47 10.08 3.30 4.00
C LEU A 47 10.44 4.39 5.02
N ALA A 48 9.45 5.10 5.57
CA ALA A 48 9.67 6.11 6.60
C ALA A 48 10.34 5.52 7.86
N SER A 49 9.96 4.31 8.28
CA SER A 49 10.54 3.65 9.46
C SER A 49 11.98 3.20 9.22
N LYS A 50 12.35 2.88 7.97
CA LYS A 50 13.66 2.31 7.64
C LYS A 50 14.68 3.35 7.20
N ILE A 51 14.28 4.29 6.35
CA ILE A 51 15.18 5.29 5.74
C ILE A 51 14.77 6.74 6.04
N GLY A 52 13.67 6.96 6.78
CA GLY A 52 13.21 8.31 7.16
C GLY A 52 12.57 9.12 6.03
N TYR A 53 12.36 8.49 4.87
CA TYR A 53 11.86 9.10 3.65
C TYR A 53 10.98 8.12 2.87
N PHE A 54 10.02 8.63 2.12
CA PHE A 54 9.24 7.93 1.09
C PHE A 54 8.81 8.97 0.05
N SER A 55 8.65 8.57 -1.22
CA SER A 55 8.13 9.50 -2.22
C SER A 55 6.64 9.76 -2.01
N ARG A 56 6.22 11.02 -2.21
CA ARG A 56 4.79 11.39 -2.21
C ARG A 56 4.15 11.12 -3.58
N THR A 57 4.39 9.93 -4.11
CA THR A 57 3.77 9.45 -5.35
C THR A 57 2.35 8.92 -5.06
N HIS A 58 1.45 9.06 -6.04
CA HIS A 58 0.15 8.37 -6.03
C HIS A 58 0.20 7.02 -6.76
N SER A 59 1.33 6.67 -7.37
CA SER A 59 1.51 5.38 -8.06
C SER A 59 2.00 4.31 -7.09
N LEU A 60 1.22 3.24 -6.96
CA LEU A 60 1.57 2.08 -6.15
C LEU A 60 2.78 1.33 -6.72
N ASP A 61 2.88 1.19 -8.05
CA ASP A 61 4.03 0.51 -8.68
C ASP A 61 5.35 1.22 -8.38
N ARG A 62 5.38 2.57 -8.48
CA ARG A 62 6.58 3.34 -8.11
C ARG A 62 6.95 3.19 -6.64
N LEU A 63 5.96 3.17 -5.76
CA LEU A 63 6.19 3.02 -4.33
C LEU A 63 6.70 1.61 -3.99
N LEU A 64 6.24 0.59 -4.72
CA LEU A 64 6.77 -0.77 -4.62
C LEU A 64 8.19 -0.88 -5.15
N ASP A 65 8.55 -0.16 -6.21
CA ASP A 65 9.93 -0.10 -6.72
C ASP A 65 10.88 0.50 -5.68
N GLU A 66 10.52 1.64 -5.09
CA GLU A 66 11.30 2.23 -3.99
C GLU A 66 11.42 1.28 -2.80
N ALA A 67 10.32 0.62 -2.43
CA ALA A 67 10.34 -0.36 -1.35
C ALA A 67 11.18 -1.60 -1.68
N ALA A 68 11.23 -2.04 -2.95
CA ALA A 68 12.05 -3.17 -3.38
C ALA A 68 13.56 -2.88 -3.33
N GLU A 69 13.97 -1.62 -3.50
CA GLU A 69 15.36 -1.19 -3.31
C GLU A 69 15.81 -1.28 -1.84
N VAL A 70 14.87 -1.12 -0.91
CA VAL A 70 15.14 -1.09 0.54
C VAL A 70 14.89 -2.45 1.21
N PHE A 71 13.88 -3.19 0.76
CA PHE A 71 13.41 -4.45 1.34
C PHE A 71 13.42 -5.55 0.29
N ARG A 72 14.35 -6.50 0.41
CA ARG A 72 14.51 -7.61 -0.55
C ARG A 72 13.25 -8.47 -0.67
N GLU A 73 12.49 -8.60 0.40
CA GLU A 73 11.22 -9.33 0.46
C GLU A 73 10.15 -8.70 -0.44
N VAL A 74 10.16 -7.37 -0.61
CA VAL A 74 9.23 -6.65 -1.48
C VAL A 74 9.50 -6.95 -2.95
N SER A 75 10.77 -7.13 -3.34
CA SER A 75 11.13 -7.51 -4.70
C SER A 75 10.48 -8.83 -5.12
N GLY A 76 10.60 -9.87 -4.29
CA GLY A 76 9.96 -11.17 -4.56
C GLY A 76 8.43 -11.12 -4.51
N PHE A 77 7.87 -10.27 -3.64
CA PHE A 77 6.42 -10.04 -3.59
C PHE A 77 5.92 -9.39 -4.89
N ARG A 78 6.57 -8.31 -5.35
CA ARG A 78 6.17 -7.58 -6.56
C ARG A 78 6.20 -8.48 -7.79
N GLU A 79 7.23 -9.30 -7.95
CA GLU A 79 7.32 -10.24 -9.05
C GLU A 79 6.18 -11.27 -9.02
N ARG A 80 5.90 -11.83 -7.84
CA ARG A 80 4.82 -12.82 -7.66
C ARG A 80 3.42 -12.27 -7.91
N PHE A 81 3.20 -10.99 -7.61
CA PHE A 81 1.87 -10.37 -7.63
C PHE A 81 1.70 -9.31 -8.71
N ARG A 82 2.65 -9.17 -9.65
CA ARG A 82 2.69 -8.12 -10.68
C ARG A 82 1.33 -7.86 -11.35
N ASP A 83 0.70 -8.89 -11.89
CA ASP A 83 -0.57 -8.75 -12.61
C ASP A 83 -1.71 -8.26 -11.70
N LYS A 84 -1.74 -8.73 -10.44
CA LYS A 84 -2.75 -8.31 -9.46
C LYS A 84 -2.52 -6.88 -8.98
N LEU A 85 -1.26 -6.47 -8.88
CA LEU A 85 -0.89 -5.10 -8.51
C LEU A 85 -1.22 -4.12 -9.63
N GLY A 86 -1.00 -4.51 -10.89
CA GLY A 86 -1.45 -3.72 -12.05
C GLY A 86 -2.96 -3.52 -12.05
N VAL A 87 -3.74 -4.59 -11.81
CA VAL A 87 -5.21 -4.47 -11.68
C VAL A 87 -5.63 -3.57 -10.52
N LEU A 88 -4.89 -3.60 -9.41
CA LEU A 88 -5.18 -2.77 -8.24
C LEU A 88 -4.97 -1.28 -8.52
N GLU A 89 -3.94 -0.93 -9.30
CA GLU A 89 -3.61 0.45 -9.69
C GLU A 89 -4.44 0.95 -10.89
N ASP A 90 -4.83 0.07 -11.81
CA ASP A 90 -5.66 0.46 -12.97
C ASP A 90 -7.14 0.70 -12.60
N ALA A 91 -7.57 0.17 -11.46
CA ALA A 91 -8.96 0.28 -11.02
C ALA A 91 -9.35 1.69 -10.56
N TYR A 92 -8.39 2.57 -10.24
CA TYR A 92 -8.64 3.94 -9.81
C TYR A 92 -7.44 4.87 -10.00
#